data_AF-A0AAU6DVT1-F1
#
_entry.id   AF-A0AAU6DVT1-F1
#
_cell.length_a   1.000
_cell.length_b   1.000
_cell.length_c   1.000
_cell.angle_alpha   90.00
_cell.angle_beta   90.00
_cell.angle_gamma   90.00
#
_symmetry.space_group_name_H-M   'P 1'
#
loop_
_entity.id
_entity.type
_entity.pdbx_description
1 polymer ?
#
loop_
_entity_poly.entity_id
_entity_poly.type
_entity_poly.pdbx_seq_one_letter_code
_entity_poly.pdbx_strand_id
1 'polypeptide(L)'
;MPDGTPVRGCPFIDAAAEFPDPKSAVRSYAREQKLRMIRLVTTLVTELGCCEPAALAERLVTLADGAASRAMVLGEADYGRHARTAAKTLLARALPSTV
;
A
#
# COMPACT_ATOMS: atom_id res chain seq x y z
N MET A 1 -22.99 9.43 14.10
CA MET A 1 -22.64 8.03 13.75
C MET A 1 -21.91 8.10 12.43
N PRO A 2 -20.70 7.51 12.27
CA PRO A 2 -20.19 7.31 10.93
C PRO A 2 -21.26 6.51 10.18
N ASP A 3 -21.62 7.00 9.00
CA ASP A 3 -22.40 6.32 7.98
C ASP A 3 -22.00 4.84 7.96
N GLY A 4 -22.90 3.96 8.40
CA GLY A 4 -22.64 2.58 8.85
C GLY A 4 -22.13 1.60 7.80
N THR A 5 -21.40 2.07 6.79
CA THR A 5 -20.70 1.26 5.80
C THR A 5 -19.45 0.63 6.44
N PRO A 6 -19.34 -0.70 6.49
CA PRO A 6 -18.18 -1.37 7.05
C PRO A 6 -16.91 -1.05 6.27
N VAL A 7 -15.79 -0.84 6.98
CA VAL A 7 -14.47 -0.71 6.34
C VAL A 7 -14.04 -2.08 5.83
N ARG A 8 -13.83 -2.21 4.51
CA ARG A 8 -13.56 -3.50 3.84
C ARG A 8 -12.08 -3.80 3.57
N GLY A 9 -11.16 -2.91 3.91
CA GLY A 9 -9.73 -3.15 3.72
C GLY A 9 -9.32 -3.31 2.26
N CYS A 10 -8.31 -4.15 1.98
CA CYS A 10 -7.82 -4.39 0.64
C CYS A 10 -8.40 -5.69 0.07
N PRO A 11 -9.19 -5.63 -1.03
CA PRO A 11 -9.85 -6.83 -1.57
C PRO A 11 -8.86 -7.91 -2.04
N PHE A 12 -7.64 -7.52 -2.44
CA PHE A 12 -6.61 -8.46 -2.87
C PHE A 12 -5.94 -9.18 -1.70
N ILE A 13 -5.84 -8.55 -0.53
CA ILE A 13 -5.31 -9.21 0.68
C ILE A 13 -6.35 -10.23 1.15
N ASP A 14 -7.62 -9.84 1.22
CA ASP A 14 -8.71 -10.73 1.61
C ASP A 14 -8.81 -11.94 0.68
N ALA A 15 -8.77 -11.71 -0.65
CA ALA A 15 -8.76 -12.77 -1.64
C ALA A 15 -7.54 -13.71 -1.50
N ALA A 16 -6.35 -13.20 -1.18
CA ALA A 16 -5.18 -14.04 -0.97
C ALA A 16 -5.26 -14.87 0.33
N ALA A 17 -5.98 -14.37 1.34
CA ALA A 17 -6.22 -15.07 2.60
C ALA A 17 -7.27 -16.20 2.42
N GLU A 18 -8.34 -15.95 1.68
CA GLU A 18 -9.40 -16.93 1.40
C GLU A 18 -8.93 -18.04 0.43
N PHE A 19 -8.01 -17.72 -0.48
CA PHE A 19 -7.50 -18.65 -1.49
C PHE A 19 -5.99 -18.85 -1.34
N PRO A 20 -5.52 -19.67 -0.37
CA PRO A 20 -4.09 -19.77 -0.04
C PRO A 20 -3.25 -20.56 -1.05
N ASP A 21 -3.86 -21.42 -1.88
CA ASP A 21 -3.15 -22.23 -2.88
C ASP A 21 -2.39 -21.34 -3.88
N PRO A 22 -1.05 -21.47 -4.00
CA PRO A 22 -0.26 -20.75 -4.98
C PRO A 22 -0.70 -20.89 -6.43
N LYS A 23 -1.39 -21.98 -6.77
CA LYS A 23 -1.93 -22.26 -8.11
C LYS A 23 -3.34 -21.71 -8.33
N SER A 24 -3.99 -21.15 -7.30
CA SER A 24 -5.29 -20.49 -7.44
C SER A 24 -5.20 -19.29 -8.39
N ALA A 25 -6.14 -19.21 -9.33
CA ALA A 25 -6.28 -18.06 -10.22
C ALA A 25 -6.57 -16.77 -9.42
N VAL A 26 -7.35 -16.86 -8.34
CA VAL A 26 -7.68 -15.73 -7.47
C VAL A 26 -6.42 -15.20 -6.76
N ARG A 27 -5.64 -16.09 -6.15
CA ARG A 27 -4.38 -15.71 -5.49
C ARG A 27 -3.37 -15.13 -6.48
N SER A 28 -3.29 -15.72 -7.67
CA SER A 28 -2.41 -15.25 -8.75
C SER A 28 -2.77 -13.83 -9.19
N TYR A 29 -4.07 -13.55 -9.35
CA TYR A 29 -4.55 -12.22 -9.68
C TYR A 29 -4.31 -11.20 -8.57
N ALA A 30 -4.59 -11.57 -7.31
CA ALA A 30 -4.30 -10.72 -6.15
C ALA A 30 -2.79 -10.37 -6.06
N ARG A 31 -1.92 -11.36 -6.25
CA ARG A 31 -0.46 -11.16 -6.33
C ARG A 31 -0.10 -10.20 -7.46
N GLU A 32 -0.71 -10.35 -8.63
CA GLU A 32 -0.45 -9.46 -9.77
C GLU A 32 -0.81 -8.00 -9.44
N GLN A 33 -1.91 -7.75 -8.75
CA GLN A 33 -2.28 -6.39 -8.35
C GLN A 33 -1.28 -5.77 -7.38
N LYS A 34 -0.75 -6.53 -6.42
CA LYS A 34 0.34 -6.06 -5.55
C LYS A 34 1.60 -5.72 -6.34
N LEU A 35 1.97 -6.57 -7.29
CA LEU A 35 3.11 -6.32 -8.18
C LEU A 35 2.89 -5.12 -9.11
N ARG A 36 1.67 -4.89 -9.58
CA ARG A 36 1.31 -3.69 -10.37
C ARG A 36 1.46 -2.43 -9.53
N MET A 37 1.01 -2.46 -8.28
CA MET A 37 1.11 -1.33 -7.36
C MET A 37 2.57 -0.93 -7.09
N ILE A 38 3.46 -1.89 -6.77
CA ILE A 38 4.87 -1.55 -6.55
C ILE A 38 5.57 -1.05 -7.81
N ARG A 39 5.24 -1.57 -9.00
CA ARG A 39 5.78 -1.04 -10.27
C ARG A 39 5.36 0.41 -10.48
N LEU A 40 4.08 0.72 -10.28
CA LEU A 40 3.57 2.08 -10.39
C LEU A 40 4.28 3.03 -9.42
N VAL A 41 4.35 2.67 -8.13
CA VAL A 41 5.00 3.50 -7.12
C VAL A 41 6.49 3.69 -7.43
N THR A 42 7.17 2.63 -7.88
CA THR A 42 8.59 2.69 -8.30
C THR A 42 8.77 3.70 -9.43
N THR A 43 7.93 3.68 -10.47
CA THR A 43 7.95 4.66 -11.55
C THR A 43 7.79 6.08 -11.01
N LEU A 44 6.77 6.33 -10.20
CA LEU A 44 6.49 7.65 -9.64
C LEU A 44 7.66 8.20 -8.80
N VAL A 45 8.25 7.39 -7.92
CA VAL A 45 9.37 7.87 -7.11
C VAL A 45 10.67 8.02 -7.90
N THR A 46 10.82 7.28 -9.01
CA THR A 46 11.93 7.49 -9.96
C THR A 46 11.80 8.83 -10.67
N GLU A 47 10.59 9.18 -11.12
CA GLU A 47 10.28 10.48 -11.74
C GLU A 47 10.52 11.66 -10.78
N LEU A 48 10.37 11.44 -9.48
CA LEU A 48 10.68 12.42 -8.43
C LEU A 48 12.19 12.54 -8.12
N GLY A 49 13.06 11.78 -8.81
CA GLY A 49 14.51 11.83 -8.62
C GLY A 49 15.00 11.11 -7.37
N CYS A 50 14.25 10.13 -6.86
CA CYS A 50 14.69 9.32 -5.72
C CYS A 50 15.96 8.52 -6.07
N CYS A 51 16.95 8.54 -5.19
CA CYS A 51 18.20 7.78 -5.37
C CYS A 51 17.99 6.26 -5.31
N GLU A 52 17.08 5.78 -4.46
CA GLU A 52 16.79 4.35 -4.25
C GLU A 52 15.29 4.06 -4.45
N PRO A 53 14.78 4.18 -5.69
CA PRO A 53 13.34 4.17 -5.96
C PRO A 53 12.67 2.85 -5.57
N ALA A 54 13.31 1.71 -5.82
CA ALA A 54 12.77 0.40 -5.48
C ALA A 54 12.61 0.24 -3.95
N ALA A 55 13.61 0.65 -3.17
CA ALA A 55 13.57 0.54 -1.71
C ALA A 55 12.52 1.47 -1.10
N LEU A 56 12.38 2.69 -1.62
CA LEU A 56 11.31 3.61 -1.18
C LEU A 56 9.93 3.06 -1.55
N ALA A 57 9.75 2.55 -2.77
CA ALA A 57 8.48 2.02 -3.22
C ALA A 57 8.00 0.84 -2.35
N GLU A 58 8.88 -0.10 -2.01
CA GLU A 58 8.57 -1.23 -1.12
C GLU A 58 8.04 -0.75 0.24
N ARG A 59 8.68 0.26 0.83
CA ARG A 59 8.23 0.85 2.10
C ARG A 59 6.85 1.49 1.96
N LEU A 60 6.61 2.23 0.87
CA LEU A 60 5.34 2.92 0.63
C LEU A 60 4.17 1.94 0.40
N VAL A 61 4.36 0.89 -0.40
CA VAL A 61 3.31 -0.12 -0.62
C VAL A 61 3.05 -0.95 0.64
N THR A 62 4.09 -1.24 1.44
CA THR A 62 3.94 -1.89 2.75
C THR A 62 3.09 -1.04 3.70
N LEU A 63 3.33 0.28 3.74
CA LEU A 63 2.52 1.20 4.55
C LEU A 63 1.05 1.23 4.10
N ALA A 64 0.79 1.20 2.79
CA ALA A 64 -0.57 1.16 2.25
C ALA A 64 -1.29 -0.15 2.60
N ASP A 65 -0.61 -1.28 2.49
CA ASP A 65 -1.14 -2.60 2.84
C ASP A 65 -1.44 -2.69 4.34
N GLY A 66 -0.52 -2.25 5.19
CA GLY A 66 -0.71 -2.19 6.63
C GLY A 66 -1.85 -1.26 7.05
N ALA A 67 -1.99 -0.11 6.40
CA ALA A 67 -3.09 0.81 6.65
C ALA A 67 -4.44 0.22 6.28
N ALA A 68 -4.57 -0.41 5.11
CA ALA A 68 -5.81 -1.05 4.68
C ALA A 68 -6.24 -2.17 5.63
N SER A 69 -5.31 -3.03 6.05
CA SER A 69 -5.58 -4.10 7.01
C SER A 69 -6.00 -3.55 8.38
N ARG A 70 -5.29 -2.55 8.90
CA ARG A 70 -5.61 -1.95 10.21
C ARG A 70 -6.93 -1.17 10.20
N ALA A 71 -7.23 -0.47 9.11
CA ALA A 71 -8.52 0.23 8.92
C ALA A 71 -9.69 -0.75 9.05
N MET A 72 -9.59 -1.91 8.39
CA MET A 72 -10.61 -2.96 8.44
C MET A 72 -10.74 -3.56 9.84
N VAL A 73 -9.63 -4.00 10.46
CA VAL A 73 -9.64 -4.66 11.78
C VAL A 73 -10.15 -3.73 12.88
N LEU A 74 -9.82 -2.45 12.83
CA LEU A 74 -10.21 -1.47 13.86
C LEU A 74 -11.53 -0.77 13.53
N GLY A 75 -12.13 -1.01 12.36
CA GLY A 75 -13.34 -0.32 11.91
C GLY A 75 -13.15 1.19 11.72
N GLU A 76 -11.94 1.64 11.39
CA GLU A 76 -11.59 3.06 11.33
C GLU A 76 -11.26 3.49 9.89
N ALA A 77 -12.19 4.19 9.24
CA ALA A 77 -12.06 4.57 7.83
C ALA A 77 -10.87 5.51 7.54
N ASP A 78 -10.49 6.36 8.51
CA ASP A 78 -9.38 7.32 8.37
C ASP A 78 -8.02 6.76 8.84
N TYR A 79 -7.90 5.45 9.08
CA TYR A 79 -6.64 4.86 9.58
C TYR A 79 -5.43 5.15 8.67
N GLY A 80 -5.68 5.38 7.37
CA GLY A 80 -4.67 5.77 6.38
C GLY A 80 -3.87 7.02 6.73
N ARG A 81 -4.35 7.89 7.63
CA ARG A 81 -3.59 9.06 8.11
C ARG A 81 -2.22 8.67 8.69
N HIS A 82 -2.12 7.52 9.36
CA HIS A 82 -0.88 7.07 9.98
C HIS A 82 0.18 6.69 8.93
N ALA A 83 -0.23 5.92 7.92
CA ALA A 83 0.63 5.59 6.78
C ALA A 83 1.02 6.84 5.99
N ARG A 84 0.09 7.79 5.81
CA ARG A 84 0.39 9.07 5.15
C ARG A 84 1.48 9.86 5.88
N THR A 85 1.41 9.96 7.20
CA THR A 85 2.43 10.66 7.99
C THR A 85 3.79 9.99 7.84
N ALA A 86 3.86 8.66 7.96
CA ALA A 86 5.11 7.92 7.77
C ALA A 86 5.65 8.07 6.33
N ALA A 87 4.79 7.98 5.31
CA ALA A 87 5.15 8.14 3.91
C ALA A 87 5.74 9.54 3.63
N LYS A 88 5.17 10.60 4.21
CA LYS A 88 5.73 11.96 4.10
C LYS A 88 7.15 12.06 4.64
N THR A 89 7.43 11.45 5.79
CA THR A 89 8.79 11.41 6.37
C THR A 89 9.76 10.63 5.49
N LEU A 90 9.33 9.51 4.91
CA LEU A 90 10.16 8.72 3.98
C LEU A 90 10.47 9.49 2.69
N LEU A 91 9.45 10.12 2.10
CA LEU A 91 9.60 10.94 0.89
C LEU A 91 10.54 12.13 1.13
N ALA A 92 10.36 12.87 2.23
CA ALA A 92 11.20 14.02 2.55
C ALA A 92 12.68 13.66 2.73
N ARG A 93 12.99 12.42 3.15
CA ARG A 93 14.38 11.94 3.31
C ARG A 93 14.97 11.36 2.03
N ALA A 94 14.14 10.83 1.15
CA ALA A 94 14.57 10.05 -0.01
C ALA A 94 14.57 10.85 -1.31
N LEU A 95 13.90 12.01 -1.33
CA LEU A 95 13.89 12.94 -2.45
C LEU A 95 14.94 14.03 -2.24
N PRO A 96 15.56 14.53 -3.32
CA PRO A 96 16.45 15.67 -3.23
C PRO A 96 15.69 16.87 -2.66
N SER A 97 16.32 17.60 -1.73
CA SER A 97 15.79 18.90 -1.27
C SER A 97 15.65 19.79 -2.50
N THR A 98 14.42 20.20 -2.80
CA THR A 98 14.17 21.20 -3.83
C THR A 98 14.90 22.47 -3.41
N VAL A 99 15.93 22.85 -4.15
CA VAL A 99 16.61 24.16 -4.02
C VAL A 99 15.72 25.24 -4.60
#